data_AF-A0AAV3BB08-F1
#
_entry.id   AF-A0AAV3BB08-F1
#
_cell.length_a   1.000
_cell.length_b   1.000
_cell.length_c   1.000
_cell.angle_alpha   90.00
_cell.angle_beta   90.00
_cell.angle_gamma   90.00
#
_symmetry.space_group_name_H-M   'P 1'
#
loop_
_entity.id
_entity.type
_entity.pdbx_description
1 polymer ?
#
loop_
_entity_poly.entity_id
_entity_poly.type
_entity_poly.pdbx_seq_one_letter_code
_entity_poly.pdbx_strand_id
1 'polypeptide(L)'
;MELLANEVITITSTEDEIKITAKKKITLNAGGSYITLDENRIESGTAGEYLTKAGHYGRVDKAKLETVVPTLAVKAKPPTQKYPFS
;
A
#
# COMPACT_ATOMS: atom_id res chain seq x y z
N MET A 1 -19.35 -24.62 -10.20
CA MET A 1 -18.45 -25.80 -10.12
C MET A 1 -17.55 -25.57 -8.93
N GLU A 2 -17.40 -26.54 -8.05
CA GLU A 2 -16.68 -26.41 -6.79
C GLU A 2 -15.70 -27.56 -6.63
N LEU A 3 -14.55 -27.32 -6.00
CA LEU A 3 -13.53 -28.32 -5.65
C LEU A 3 -13.56 -28.50 -4.13
N LEU A 4 -14.02 -29.67 -3.65
CA LEU A 4 -14.10 -30.01 -2.22
C LEU A 4 -13.43 -31.38 -2.00
N ALA A 5 -12.67 -31.51 -0.92
CA ALA A 5 -12.10 -32.77 -0.47
C ALA A 5 -12.11 -32.83 1.06
N ASN A 6 -12.22 -34.03 1.63
CA ASN A 6 -12.19 -34.25 3.08
C ASN A 6 -10.77 -34.16 3.67
N GLU A 7 -9.74 -34.31 2.83
CA GLU A 7 -8.34 -34.25 3.23
C GLU A 7 -7.58 -33.19 2.42
N VAL A 8 -6.86 -33.60 1.37
CA VAL A 8 -5.94 -32.73 0.63
C VAL A 8 -6.39 -32.58 -0.82
N ILE A 9 -6.29 -31.35 -1.33
CA ILE A 9 -6.37 -31.06 -2.77
C ILE A 9 -4.97 -30.60 -3.21
N THR A 10 -4.40 -31.31 -4.18
CA THR A 10 -3.12 -30.96 -4.79
C THR A 10 -3.36 -30.52 -6.22
N ILE A 11 -2.98 -29.28 -6.54
CA ILE A 11 -3.02 -28.73 -7.90
C ILE A 11 -1.57 -28.55 -8.36
N THR A 12 -1.14 -29.34 -9.34
CA THR A 12 0.23 -29.33 -9.86
C THR A 12 0.18 -29.27 -11.38
N SER A 13 0.94 -28.34 -11.98
CA SER A 13 1.24 -28.33 -13.41
C SER A 13 2.66 -28.88 -13.60
N THR A 14 2.82 -29.89 -14.46
CA THR A 14 4.10 -30.56 -14.69
C THR A 14 4.88 -29.99 -15.85
N GLU A 15 4.23 -29.26 -16.76
CA GLU A 15 4.82 -28.80 -18.00
C GLU A 15 4.79 -27.28 -18.15
N ASP A 16 3.77 -26.62 -17.62
CA ASP A 16 3.55 -25.19 -17.84
C ASP A 16 3.06 -24.49 -16.55
N GLU A 17 1.89 -23.86 -16.57
CA GLU A 17 1.46 -22.93 -15.51
C GLU A 17 0.11 -23.28 -14.87
N ILE A 18 -0.14 -22.72 -13.68
CA ILE A 18 -1.45 -22.72 -13.03
C ILE A 18 -1.98 -21.28 -13.03
N LYS A 19 -3.05 -21.04 -13.79
CA LYS A 19 -3.73 -19.74 -13.85
C LYS A 19 -4.97 -19.75 -12.96
N ILE A 20 -4.96 -18.94 -11.90
CA ILE A 20 -6.14 -18.68 -11.06
C ILE A 20 -6.62 -17.27 -11.38
N THR A 21 -7.74 -17.15 -12.09
CA THR A 21 -8.33 -15.86 -12.49
C THR A 21 -9.75 -15.74 -11.98
N ALA A 22 -10.09 -14.56 -11.46
CA ALA A 22 -11.43 -14.24 -11.01
C ALA A 22 -11.81 -12.83 -11.48
N LYS A 23 -13.10 -12.64 -11.78
CA LYS A 23 -13.60 -11.33 -12.25
C LYS A 23 -13.58 -10.25 -11.16
N LYS A 24 -13.76 -10.62 -9.90
CA LYS A 24 -13.94 -9.66 -8.79
C LYS A 24 -12.83 -9.76 -7.75
N LYS A 25 -12.61 -10.97 -7.22
CA LYS A 25 -11.71 -11.19 -6.08
C LYS A 25 -11.20 -12.62 -6.05
N ILE A 26 -9.93 -12.79 -5.69
CA ILE A 26 -9.33 -14.06 -5.28
C ILE A 26 -9.07 -13.99 -3.77
N THR A 27 -9.36 -15.05 -3.03
CA THR A 27 -9.13 -15.13 -1.59
C THR A 27 -8.55 -16.50 -1.26
N LEU A 28 -7.36 -16.51 -0.66
CA LEU A 28 -6.66 -17.70 -0.21
C LEU A 28 -6.63 -17.66 1.32
N ASN A 29 -7.30 -18.59 1.98
CA ASN A 29 -7.42 -18.61 3.44
C ASN A 29 -6.81 -19.90 4.01
N ALA A 30 -6.09 -19.79 5.13
CA ALA A 30 -5.61 -20.93 5.90
C ALA A 30 -5.34 -20.54 7.35
N GLY A 31 -5.87 -21.30 8.31
CA GLY A 31 -5.55 -21.13 9.74
C GLY A 31 -5.76 -19.71 10.30
N GLY A 32 -6.74 -18.97 9.77
CA GLY A 32 -7.01 -17.57 10.13
C GLY A 32 -6.15 -16.52 9.41
N SER A 33 -5.13 -16.94 8.66
CA SER A 33 -4.39 -16.08 7.73
C SER A 33 -5.07 -16.04 6.37
N TYR A 34 -4.84 -14.95 5.63
CA TYR A 34 -5.39 -14.82 4.29
C TYR A 34 -4.51 -13.98 3.36
N ILE A 35 -4.70 -14.21 2.06
CA ILE A 35 -4.25 -13.33 0.98
C ILE A 35 -5.45 -13.02 0.10
N THR A 36 -5.68 -11.73 -0.18
CA THR A 36 -6.72 -11.29 -1.11
C THR A 36 -6.16 -10.46 -2.23
N LEU A 37 -6.70 -10.69 -3.44
CA LEU A 37 -6.43 -9.91 -4.63
C LEU A 37 -7.77 -9.40 -5.15
N ASP A 38 -7.94 -8.09 -5.19
CA ASP A 38 -9.10 -7.42 -5.76
C ASP A 38 -8.67 -6.45 -6.87
N GLU A 39 -9.63 -5.72 -7.44
CA GLU A 39 -9.41 -4.82 -8.57
C GLU A 39 -8.32 -3.76 -8.32
N ASN A 40 -8.08 -3.37 -7.06
CA ASN A 40 -7.22 -2.23 -6.72
C ASN A 40 -6.15 -2.56 -5.68
N ARG A 41 -6.17 -3.76 -5.09
CA ARG A 41 -5.38 -4.07 -3.91
C ARG A 41 -4.95 -5.53 -3.83
N ILE A 42 -3.74 -5.70 -3.32
CA ILE A 42 -3.23 -6.95 -2.79
C ILE A 42 -3.10 -6.77 -1.27
N GLU A 43 -3.74 -7.64 -0.49
CA GLU A 43 -3.71 -7.61 0.98
C GLU A 43 -3.30 -8.99 1.51
N SER A 44 -2.31 -9.01 2.40
CA SER A 44 -1.94 -10.16 3.22
C SER A 44 -2.21 -9.85 4.69
N GLY A 45 -2.96 -10.73 5.35
CA GLY A 45 -3.34 -10.59 6.75
C GLY A 45 -3.05 -11.86 7.54
N THR A 46 -2.49 -11.70 8.74
CA THR A 46 -2.24 -12.79 9.70
C THR A 46 -2.41 -12.25 11.12
N ALA A 47 -2.87 -13.09 12.04
CA ALA A 47 -2.91 -12.76 13.46
C ALA A 47 -1.52 -12.82 14.12
N GLY A 48 -0.59 -13.58 13.52
CA GLY A 48 0.76 -13.79 14.02
C GLY A 48 1.82 -13.01 13.24
N GLU A 49 2.98 -13.62 13.11
CA GLU A 49 4.10 -13.04 12.37
C GLU A 49 3.93 -13.17 10.85
N TYR A 50 4.31 -12.10 10.12
CA TYR A 50 4.40 -12.12 8.66
C TYR A 50 5.88 -12.16 8.22
N LEU A 51 6.43 -13.36 8.10
CA LEU A 51 7.83 -13.56 7.72
C LEU A 51 8.04 -13.47 6.21
N THR A 52 8.73 -12.41 5.75
CA THR A 52 9.08 -12.25 4.33
C THR A 52 10.59 -12.33 4.11
N LYS A 53 11.05 -13.34 3.36
CA LYS A 53 12.45 -13.51 2.98
C LYS A 53 12.65 -13.06 1.54
N ALA A 54 13.45 -12.01 1.32
CA ALA A 54 13.79 -11.53 -0.01
C ALA A 54 15.29 -11.24 -0.11
N GLY A 55 15.89 -11.58 -1.26
CA GLY A 55 17.31 -11.30 -1.54
C GLY A 55 17.60 -9.82 -1.78
N HIS A 56 16.58 -9.05 -2.17
CA HIS A 56 16.66 -7.61 -2.34
C HIS A 56 15.28 -7.00 -2.09
N TYR A 57 15.21 -5.94 -1.27
CA TYR A 57 14.05 -5.07 -1.21
C TYR A 57 14.38 -3.79 -1.97
N GLY A 58 13.62 -3.54 -3.06
CA GLY A 58 13.67 -2.25 -3.74
C GLY A 58 13.18 -1.16 -2.81
N ARG A 59 14.11 -0.48 -2.14
CA ARG A 59 13.80 0.74 -1.40
C ARG A 59 13.66 1.85 -2.41
N VAL A 60 12.42 2.29 -2.62
CA VAL A 60 12.15 3.57 -3.28
C VAL A 60 12.25 4.67 -2.23
N ASP A 61 12.89 5.77 -2.61
CA ASP A 61 12.93 6.97 -1.78
C ASP A 61 11.52 7.50 -1.52
N LYS A 62 11.38 8.30 -0.46
CA LYS A 62 10.10 8.88 -0.07
C LYS A 62 9.47 9.58 -1.28
N ALA A 63 8.18 9.33 -1.52
CA ALA A 63 7.42 10.07 -2.50
C ALA A 63 7.55 11.58 -2.22
N LYS A 64 8.15 12.32 -3.15
CA LYS A 64 8.29 13.77 -3.07
C LYS A 64 7.21 14.40 -3.94
N LEU A 65 6.29 15.13 -3.31
CA LEU A 65 5.40 16.03 -4.01
C LEU A 65 6.09 17.40 -4.09
N GLU A 66 6.41 17.87 -5.29
CA GLU A 66 6.89 19.24 -5.52
C GLU A 66 5.79 20.21 -5.06
N THR A 67 5.92 20.71 -3.83
CA THR A 67 4.97 21.68 -3.28
C THR A 67 5.51 23.07 -3.57
N VAL A 68 4.80 23.85 -4.39
CA VAL A 68 5.11 25.26 -4.58
C VAL A 68 4.75 25.98 -3.28
N VAL A 69 5.75 26.34 -2.49
CA VAL A 69 5.53 27.12 -1.27
C VAL A 69 5.09 28.52 -1.70
N PRO A 70 3.89 29.00 -1.32
CA PRO A 70 3.48 30.35 -1.69
C PRO A 70 4.35 31.38 -0.97
N THR A 71 4.82 32.38 -1.71
CA THR A 71 5.58 33.50 -1.14
C THR A 71 4.66 34.29 -0.20
N LEU A 72 4.99 34.31 1.09
CA LEU A 72 4.28 35.13 2.06
C LEU A 72 4.52 36.62 1.76
N ALA A 73 3.46 37.42 1.80
CA ALA A 73 3.56 38.86 1.60
C ALA A 73 4.51 39.49 2.62
N VAL A 74 5.50 40.25 2.14
CA VAL A 74 6.43 40.99 2.99
C VAL A 74 5.62 41.95 3.86
N LYS A 75 5.78 41.86 5.19
CA LYS A 75 5.11 42.76 6.15
C LYS A 75 5.37 44.22 5.75
N ALA A 76 4.29 44.99 5.62
CA ALA A 76 4.36 46.41 5.32
C ALA A 76 5.23 47.14 6.37
N LYS A 77 6.03 48.10 5.89
CA LYS A 77 6.91 48.92 6.73
C LYS A 77 6.07 49.57 7.85
N PRO A 78 6.48 49.47 9.12
CA PRO A 78 5.72 50.08 10.21
C PRO A 78 5.56 51.58 9.95
N PRO A 79 4.39 52.17 10.21
CA PRO A 79 4.18 53.59 9.98
C PRO A 79 5.17 54.40 10.82
N THR A 80 5.81 55.39 10.21
CA THR A 80 6.73 56.31 10.88
C THR A 80 5.94 57.18 11.86
N GLN A 81 5.71 56.69 13.06
CA GLN A 81 4.95 57.43 14.06
C GLN A 81 5.83 58.52 14.68
N LYS A 82 5.73 59.74 14.13
CA LYS A 82 6.23 60.93 14.80
C LYS A 82 5.20 61.36 15.84
N TYR A 83 5.47 61.08 17.11
CA TYR A 83 4.67 61.63 18.20
C TYR A 83 5.14 63.07 18.48
N PRO A 84 4.26 64.08 18.40
CA PRO A 84 4.57 65.42 18.84
C PRO A 84 4.18 65.53 20.31
N PHE A 85 5.06 65.12 21.21
CA PHE A 85 4.96 65.55 22.60
C PHE A 85 6.19 66.39 22.93
N SER A 86 5.87 67.61 23.38
CA SER A 86 6.76 68.70 23.77
C SER A 86 7.49 68.37 25.06
#